data_AF-A0A7S0DXT9-F1
#
_entry.id   AF-A0A7S0DXT9-F1
#
_cell.length_a   1.000
_cell.length_b   1.000
_cell.length_c   1.000
_cell.angle_alpha   90.00
_cell.angle_beta   90.00
_cell.angle_gamma   90.00
#
_symmetry.space_group_name_H-M   'P 1'
#
loop_
_entity.id
_entity.type
_entity.pdbx_description
1 polymer ?
#
loop_
_entity_poly.entity_id
_entity_poly.type
_entity_poly.pdbx_seq_one_letter_code
_entity_poly.pdbx_strand_id
1 'polypeptide(L)'
;MLHLEGQRRRPGNWLLVTLIFISSLRSEAVEIPSSMDGTLTPEAHAQIYSNPTCLELMKHNRWRSWARRQNVDLRYAPSLVKLCFVCLTNTESSKLAETYVNSYIASNGLSHRLKVESRGVGGGRKDWYLPNGWSLFHGKEPDQVLVNSAQEFNLRLSGNAKPIDPESILDADHILCYGKEAYDELLEAASHWEKGGLLNDYLVKIRLMPGGHAPCNAETEVNMQRSNGRKEMKNQRQKKPFKHFSKTAKSSLNH
;
A
#
# COMPACT_ATOMS: atom_id res chain seq x y z
N MET A 1 19.33 -3.79 -30.45
CA MET A 1 18.97 -2.36 -30.40
C MET A 1 17.45 -2.30 -30.38
N LEU A 2 16.85 -2.42 -29.20
CA LEU A 2 15.39 -2.46 -29.03
C LEU A 2 14.89 -1.07 -28.65
N HIS A 3 14.07 -0.49 -29.52
CA HIS A 3 13.30 0.72 -29.26
C HIS A 3 12.25 0.42 -28.18
N LEU A 4 12.41 1.00 -27.00
CA LEU A 4 11.37 1.07 -25.96
C LEU A 4 10.77 2.49 -25.98
N GLU A 5 9.87 2.72 -26.93
CA GLU A 5 8.88 3.80 -26.79
C GLU A 5 7.75 3.28 -25.90
N GLY A 6 7.70 3.76 -24.65
CA GLY A 6 6.76 3.27 -23.65
C GLY A 6 6.25 4.40 -22.76
N GLN A 7 5.12 4.99 -23.18
CA GLN A 7 4.14 5.76 -22.40
C GLN A 7 4.65 6.62 -21.23
N ARG A 8 4.63 7.95 -21.43
CA ARG A 8 4.69 8.96 -20.36
C ARG A 8 3.51 8.77 -19.39
N ARG A 9 3.74 8.05 -18.29
CA ARG A 9 2.80 8.00 -17.15
C ARG A 9 2.72 9.39 -16.52
N ARG A 10 1.51 9.95 -16.41
CA ARG A 10 1.30 11.25 -15.78
C ARG A 10 1.57 11.13 -14.27
N PRO A 11 2.49 11.90 -13.69
CA PRO A 11 2.84 11.83 -12.26
C PRO A 11 1.68 12.21 -11.31
N GLY A 12 0.61 12.83 -11.82
CA GLY A 12 -0.50 13.35 -11.02
C GLY A 12 -1.37 12.33 -10.28
N ASN A 13 -1.51 11.09 -10.77
CA ASN A 13 -2.40 10.11 -10.12
C ASN A 13 -1.85 9.58 -8.78
N TRP A 14 -0.53 9.57 -8.60
CA TRP A 14 0.10 9.08 -7.39
C TRP A 14 -0.02 10.07 -6.23
N LEU A 15 0.06 11.37 -6.52
CA LEU A 15 -0.13 12.43 -5.54
C LEU A 15 -1.55 12.40 -4.96
N LEU A 16 -2.55 12.14 -5.80
CA LEU A 16 -3.95 12.04 -5.41
C LEU A 16 -4.21 10.88 -4.44
N VAL A 17 -3.60 9.72 -4.69
CA VAL A 17 -3.73 8.54 -3.81
C VAL A 17 -3.07 8.77 -2.45
N THR A 18 -1.87 9.35 -2.42
CA THR A 18 -1.21 9.73 -1.16
C THR A 18 -2.06 10.76 -0.41
N LEU A 19 -2.67 11.72 -1.11
CA LEU A 19 -3.59 12.69 -0.53
C LEU A 19 -4.89 12.07 -0.02
N ILE A 20 -5.46 11.10 -0.72
CA ILE A 20 -6.64 10.34 -0.25
C ILE A 20 -6.27 9.53 0.99
N PHE A 21 -5.10 8.90 1.04
CA PHE A 21 -4.66 8.16 2.22
C PHE A 21 -4.39 9.09 3.41
N ILE A 22 -3.74 10.24 3.20
CA ILE A 22 -3.56 11.27 4.25
C ILE A 22 -4.92 11.88 4.66
N SER A 23 -5.85 12.04 3.71
CA SER A 23 -7.22 12.46 3.98
C SER A 23 -8.01 11.40 4.74
N SER A 24 -7.74 10.12 4.51
CA SER A 24 -8.33 9.01 5.27
C SER A 24 -7.73 8.91 6.67
N LEU A 25 -6.42 9.15 6.82
CA LEU A 25 -5.78 9.35 8.12
C LEU A 25 -6.37 10.58 8.83
N ARG A 26 -6.78 11.62 8.09
CA ARG A 26 -7.56 12.76 8.59
C ARG A 26 -8.98 12.35 9.02
N SER A 27 -9.65 11.46 8.29
CA SER A 27 -10.99 10.96 8.67
C SER A 27 -10.96 9.99 9.85
N GLU A 28 -9.83 9.31 10.08
CA GLU A 28 -9.54 8.65 11.35
C GLU A 28 -9.12 9.65 12.45
N ALA A 29 -8.73 10.88 12.08
CA ALA A 29 -8.34 11.94 13.00
C ALA A 29 -9.45 12.93 13.37
N VAL A 30 -10.57 13.04 12.63
CA VAL A 30 -11.73 13.92 12.91
C VAL A 30 -12.93 13.35 12.13
N GLU A 31 -14.05 12.92 12.72
CA GLU A 31 -14.96 13.68 13.58
C GLU A 31 -15.32 12.89 14.85
N ILE A 32 -14.95 13.44 16.02
CA ILE A 32 -15.56 13.06 17.29
C ILE A 32 -16.56 14.16 17.61
N PRO A 33 -17.84 13.82 17.89
CA PRO A 33 -18.88 14.80 18.11
C PRO A 33 -18.49 15.76 19.23
N SER A 34 -18.62 17.06 18.98
CA SER A 34 -18.59 18.09 20.00
C SER A 34 -19.84 17.96 20.88
N SER A 35 -19.83 17.06 21.87
CA SER A 35 -20.93 16.83 22.84
C SER A 35 -20.52 15.67 23.77
N MET A 36 -20.50 15.72 25.11
CA MET A 36 -20.82 16.72 26.13
C MET A 36 -19.92 16.47 27.36
N ASP A 37 -19.76 17.52 28.16
CA ASP A 37 -19.28 17.60 29.55
C ASP A 37 -17.80 17.37 29.86
N GLY A 38 -17.08 18.51 29.80
CA GLY A 38 -15.82 18.75 30.51
C GLY A 38 -14.57 18.41 29.70
N THR A 39 -14.06 19.37 28.93
CA THR A 39 -12.67 19.30 28.44
C THR A 39 -11.75 19.13 29.64
N LEU A 40 -11.12 17.96 29.77
CA LEU A 40 -10.04 17.73 30.70
C LEU A 40 -8.98 18.83 30.52
N THR A 41 -8.48 19.38 31.62
CA THR A 41 -7.41 20.37 31.55
C THR A 41 -6.14 19.74 30.95
N PRO A 42 -5.24 20.53 30.34
CA PRO A 42 -3.95 20.04 29.87
C PRO A 42 -3.15 19.29 30.95
N GLU A 43 -3.21 19.71 32.21
CA GLU A 43 -2.60 18.96 33.33
C GLU A 43 -3.27 17.60 33.58
N ALA A 44 -4.60 17.52 33.52
CA ALA A 44 -5.32 16.25 33.68
C ALA A 44 -4.99 15.28 32.53
N HIS A 45 -4.79 15.80 31.31
CA HIS A 45 -4.26 15.03 30.20
C HIS A 45 -2.85 14.50 30.47
N ALA A 46 -1.93 15.36 30.90
CA ALA A 46 -0.55 14.96 31.21
C ALA A 46 -0.48 13.88 32.31
N GLN A 47 -1.36 13.94 33.32
CA GLN A 47 -1.49 12.93 34.38
C GLN A 47 -2.00 11.58 33.86
N ILE A 48 -2.91 11.57 32.89
CA ILE A 48 -3.40 10.34 32.26
C ILE A 48 -2.29 9.65 31.46
N TYR A 49 -1.42 10.40 30.79
CA TYR A 49 -0.30 9.85 30.01
C TYR A 49 0.92 9.46 30.85
N SER A 50 1.00 9.93 32.09
CA SER A 50 2.00 9.47 33.07
C SER A 50 1.51 8.26 33.89
N ASN A 51 0.28 7.78 33.66
CA ASN A 51 -0.23 6.56 34.28
C ASN A 51 0.55 5.33 33.75
N PRO A 52 1.16 4.50 34.63
CA PRO A 52 1.91 3.31 34.23
C PRO A 52 1.11 2.31 33.38
N THR A 53 -0.21 2.20 33.63
CA THR A 53 -1.12 1.34 32.86
C THR A 53 -1.29 1.87 31.44
N CYS A 54 -1.36 3.19 31.27
CA CYS A 54 -1.44 3.83 29.95
C CYS A 54 -0.14 3.60 29.16
N LEU A 55 1.01 3.76 29.81
CA LEU A 55 2.33 3.51 29.23
C LEU A 55 2.53 2.03 28.84
N GLU A 56 2.11 1.08 29.68
CA GLU A 56 2.14 -0.35 29.36
C GLU A 56 1.21 -0.70 28.18
N LEU A 57 0.01 -0.12 28.15
CA LEU A 57 -0.89 -0.29 27.01
C LEU A 57 -0.37 0.38 25.73
N MET A 58 0.45 1.43 25.85
CA MET A 58 1.13 2.08 24.72
C MET A 58 2.19 1.18 24.11
N LYS A 59 2.98 0.48 24.93
CA LYS A 59 3.99 -0.50 24.46
C LYS A 59 3.40 -1.59 23.58
N HIS A 60 2.15 -1.98 23.82
CA HIS A 60 1.47 -3.05 23.09
C HIS A 60 0.42 -2.57 22.09
N ASN A 61 0.38 -1.27 21.77
CA ASN A 61 -0.62 -0.66 20.87
C ASN A 61 -2.10 -0.91 21.27
N ARG A 62 -2.37 -1.32 22.52
CA ARG A 62 -3.72 -1.56 23.05
C ARG A 62 -4.35 -0.32 23.68
N TRP A 63 -3.56 0.73 23.89
CA TRP A 63 -3.99 1.97 24.54
C TRP A 63 -5.13 2.68 23.79
N ARG A 64 -5.24 2.55 22.46
CA ARG A 64 -6.32 3.21 21.69
C ARG A 64 -7.72 2.72 22.06
N SER A 65 -7.89 1.42 22.33
CA SER A 65 -9.17 0.84 22.77
C SER A 65 -9.49 1.13 24.23
N TRP A 66 -8.47 1.44 25.04
CA TRP A 66 -8.64 1.88 26.42
C TRP A 66 -8.94 3.39 26.49
N ALA A 67 -8.19 4.23 25.76
CA ALA A 67 -8.38 5.67 25.66
C ALA A 67 -9.79 6.04 25.18
N ARG A 68 -10.32 5.31 24.18
CA ARG A 68 -11.71 5.43 23.73
C ARG A 68 -12.74 5.11 24.82
N ARG A 69 -12.46 4.17 25.73
CA ARG A 69 -13.34 3.85 26.86
C ARG A 69 -13.25 4.86 28.00
N GLN A 70 -12.19 5.66 28.02
CA GLN A 70 -11.92 6.65 29.07
C GLN A 70 -12.21 8.10 28.60
N ASN A 71 -12.81 8.30 27.42
CA ASN A 71 -13.03 9.62 26.81
C ASN A 71 -11.77 10.51 26.78
N VAL A 72 -10.60 9.90 26.65
CA VAL A 72 -9.35 10.65 26.56
C VAL A 72 -9.27 11.25 25.15
N ASP A 73 -9.24 12.58 25.09
CA ASP A 73 -8.99 13.31 23.85
C ASP A 73 -7.64 12.90 23.24
N LEU A 74 -7.71 12.15 22.14
CA LEU A 74 -6.55 11.62 21.42
C LEU A 74 -5.68 12.72 20.82
N ARG A 75 -6.14 13.98 20.77
CA ARG A 75 -5.33 15.13 20.37
C ARG A 75 -4.16 15.39 21.31
N TYR A 76 -4.19 14.89 22.54
CA TYR A 76 -3.08 15.02 23.48
C TYR A 76 -2.24 13.75 23.59
N ALA A 77 -2.53 12.72 22.77
CA ALA A 77 -1.83 11.46 22.88
C ALA A 77 -0.37 11.56 22.43
N PRO A 78 0.59 10.95 23.17
CA PRO A 78 2.01 11.27 23.05
C PRO A 78 2.74 10.40 22.01
N SER A 79 2.07 9.47 21.32
CA SER A 79 2.77 8.55 20.45
C SER A 79 2.95 9.14 19.05
N LEU A 80 4.18 9.54 18.75
CA LEU A 80 4.67 9.80 17.40
C LEU A 80 4.34 8.60 16.50
N VAL A 81 3.46 8.79 15.52
CA VAL A 81 3.16 7.77 14.52
C VAL A 81 4.25 7.78 13.45
N LYS A 82 4.85 6.62 13.21
CA LYS A 82 5.93 6.43 12.25
C LYS A 82 5.45 5.73 11.00
N LEU A 83 5.57 6.42 9.87
CA LEU A 83 5.23 5.90 8.55
C LEU A 83 6.51 5.55 7.77
N CYS A 84 6.54 4.36 7.18
CA CYS A 84 7.61 3.96 6.28
C CYS A 84 7.05 3.70 4.87
N PHE A 85 7.46 4.50 3.89
CA PHE A 85 7.11 4.27 2.49
C PHE A 85 8.12 3.33 1.84
N VAL A 86 7.66 2.28 1.17
CA VAL A 86 8.52 1.26 0.58
C VAL A 86 8.24 1.15 -0.92
N CYS A 87 9.29 1.15 -1.74
CA CYS A 87 9.21 0.74 -3.15
C CYS A 87 10.32 -0.27 -3.46
N LEU A 88 10.56 -0.60 -4.73
CA LEU A 88 11.64 -1.54 -5.08
C LEU A 88 13.03 -1.00 -4.76
N THR A 89 13.33 0.24 -5.16
CA THR A 89 14.71 0.75 -5.21
C THR A 89 15.01 1.85 -4.19
N ASN A 90 13.98 2.50 -3.65
CA ASN A 90 14.08 3.73 -2.85
C ASN A 90 14.73 4.95 -3.55
N THR A 91 14.78 4.95 -4.89
CA THR A 91 15.26 6.10 -5.68
C THR A 91 14.12 6.89 -6.31
N GLU A 92 12.89 6.36 -6.29
CA GLU A 92 11.74 6.94 -6.98
C GLU A 92 10.52 7.15 -6.06
N SER A 93 9.48 6.31 -6.20
CA SER A 93 8.14 6.57 -5.65
C SER A 93 8.11 6.73 -4.13
N SER A 94 8.82 5.87 -3.39
CA SER A 94 8.84 5.97 -1.92
C SER A 94 9.59 7.21 -1.44
N LYS A 95 10.61 7.67 -2.17
CA LYS A 95 11.36 8.88 -1.83
C LYS A 95 10.52 10.13 -2.09
N LEU A 96 9.80 10.18 -3.21
CA LEU A 96 8.85 11.26 -3.50
C LEU A 96 7.75 11.32 -2.43
N ALA A 97 7.21 10.17 -2.02
CA ALA A 97 6.22 10.09 -0.96
C ALA A 97 6.76 10.65 0.35
N GLU A 98 7.94 10.20 0.81
CA GLU A 98 8.59 10.73 2.01
C GLU A 98 8.76 12.26 1.94
N THR A 99 9.33 12.79 0.87
CA THR A 99 9.55 14.24 0.72
C THR A 99 8.23 15.01 0.76
N TYR A 100 7.21 14.52 0.05
CA TYR A 100 5.90 15.17 0.02
C TYR A 100 5.23 15.17 1.39
N VAL A 101 5.19 14.01 2.07
CA VAL A 101 4.54 13.91 3.38
C VAL A 101 5.32 14.68 4.44
N ASN A 102 6.66 14.70 4.40
CA ASN A 102 7.46 15.53 5.30
C ASN A 102 7.19 17.03 5.08
N SER A 103 7.08 17.48 3.83
CA SER A 103 6.69 18.87 3.51
C SER A 103 5.32 19.19 4.09
N TYR A 104 4.33 18.29 3.90
CA TYR A 104 2.99 18.44 4.46
C TYR A 104 3.00 18.50 6.00
N ILE A 105 3.74 17.61 6.66
CA ILE A 105 3.87 17.57 8.12
C ILE A 105 4.44 18.90 8.64
N ALA A 106 5.50 19.40 8.01
CA ALA A 106 6.13 20.67 8.39
C ALA A 106 5.17 21.86 8.20
N SER A 107 4.52 21.97 7.05
CA SER A 107 3.57 23.07 6.76
C SER A 107 2.35 23.09 7.67
N ASN A 108 2.00 21.95 8.29
CA ASN A 108 0.85 21.84 9.19
C ASN A 108 1.25 21.72 10.68
N GLY A 109 2.53 21.85 11.03
CA GLY A 109 3.00 21.76 12.42
C GLY A 109 2.82 20.37 13.06
N LEU A 110 2.76 19.31 12.26
CA LEU A 110 2.45 17.94 12.71
C LEU A 110 3.69 17.12 13.12
N SER A 111 4.89 17.71 13.12
CA SER A 111 6.15 16.99 13.37
C SER A 111 6.24 16.34 14.76
N HIS A 112 5.44 16.83 15.73
CA HIS A 112 5.32 16.24 17.06
C HIS A 112 4.45 14.98 17.10
N ARG A 113 3.70 14.70 16.02
CA ARG A 113 2.77 13.56 15.91
C ARG A 113 3.13 12.57 14.84
N LEU A 114 3.82 13.01 13.78
CA LEU A 114 4.11 12.20 12.61
C LEU A 114 5.61 12.25 12.29
N LYS A 115 6.19 11.08 12.04
CA LYS A 115 7.51 10.94 11.45
C LYS A 115 7.41 10.02 10.23
N VAL A 116 8.14 10.36 9.18
CA VAL A 116 8.13 9.63 7.94
C VAL A 116 9.55 9.29 7.52
N GLU A 117 9.72 8.08 7.01
CA GLU A 117 10.91 7.65 6.29
C GLU A 117 10.51 6.90 5.01
N SER A 118 11.50 6.65 4.14
CA SER A 118 11.32 5.74 3.01
C SER A 118 12.46 4.73 2.89
N ARG A 119 12.11 3.53 2.39
CA ARG A 119 13.01 2.40 2.18
C ARG A 119 12.73 1.70 0.84
N GLY A 120 13.58 0.74 0.50
CA GLY A 120 13.51 -0.07 -0.72
C GLY A 120 13.63 -1.57 -0.43
N VAL A 121 13.06 -2.44 -1.27
CA VAL A 121 13.21 -3.90 -1.16
C VAL A 121 14.35 -4.45 -2.02
N GLY A 122 15.57 -3.95 -1.86
CA GLY A 122 16.75 -4.54 -2.52
C GLY A 122 16.90 -4.31 -4.04
N GLY A 123 15.84 -3.90 -4.73
CA GLY A 123 15.85 -3.49 -6.14
C GLY A 123 16.16 -4.63 -7.11
N GLY A 124 15.52 -5.78 -6.93
CA GLY A 124 15.54 -6.90 -7.89
C GLY A 124 16.55 -8.01 -7.60
N ARG A 125 17.39 -7.89 -6.57
CA ARG A 125 18.30 -8.95 -6.13
C ARG A 125 17.63 -9.80 -5.03
N LYS A 126 17.19 -11.02 -5.35
CA LYS A 126 16.31 -11.84 -4.47
C LYS A 126 16.87 -12.18 -3.08
N ASP A 127 18.19 -12.14 -2.89
CA ASP A 127 18.86 -12.46 -1.64
C ASP A 127 19.19 -11.22 -0.79
N TRP A 128 18.68 -10.03 -1.14
CA TRP A 128 19.04 -8.76 -0.48
C TRP A 128 18.80 -8.78 1.04
N TYR A 129 17.84 -9.56 1.52
CA TYR A 129 17.45 -9.68 2.92
C TYR A 129 18.15 -10.83 3.67
N LEU A 130 18.93 -11.65 2.98
CA LEU A 130 19.65 -12.79 3.55
C LEU A 130 20.99 -12.35 4.19
N PRO A 131 21.61 -13.20 5.04
CA PRO A 131 22.97 -12.94 5.50
C PRO A 131 23.93 -12.75 4.33
N ASN A 132 24.69 -11.65 4.34
CA ASN A 132 25.58 -11.21 3.25
C ASN A 132 24.86 -10.79 1.94
N GLY A 133 23.54 -10.65 1.98
CA GLY A 133 22.76 -10.00 0.94
C GLY A 133 23.14 -8.52 0.80
N TRP A 134 22.92 -7.96 -0.39
CA TRP A 134 23.07 -6.52 -0.61
C TRP A 134 22.01 -5.98 -1.57
N SER A 135 21.73 -4.69 -1.45
CA SER A 135 20.79 -3.97 -2.30
C SER A 135 21.53 -3.21 -3.39
N LEU A 136 21.10 -3.38 -4.65
CA LEU A 136 21.72 -2.72 -5.81
C LEU A 136 21.65 -1.19 -5.74
N PHE A 137 20.70 -0.66 -4.97
CA PHE A 137 20.42 0.77 -4.88
C PHE A 137 20.86 1.37 -3.55
N HIS A 138 21.45 0.59 -2.64
CA HIS A 138 21.94 1.15 -1.38
C HIS A 138 22.95 2.27 -1.64
N GLY A 139 22.71 3.44 -1.04
CA GLY A 139 23.57 4.61 -1.17
C GLY A 139 23.33 5.45 -2.42
N LYS A 140 22.49 5.01 -3.36
CA LYS A 140 22.19 5.79 -4.58
C LYS A 140 21.32 7.00 -4.27
N GLU A 141 21.55 8.08 -4.99
CA GLU A 141 20.69 9.26 -4.94
C GLU A 141 19.35 9.01 -5.64
N PRO A 142 18.34 9.86 -5.40
CA PRO A 142 17.08 9.79 -6.14
C PRO A 142 17.30 10.00 -7.64
N ASP A 143 16.40 9.45 -8.46
CA ASP A 143 16.49 9.60 -9.91
C ASP A 143 16.47 11.09 -10.32
N GLN A 144 17.40 11.52 -11.17
CA GLN A 144 17.55 12.94 -11.52
C GLN A 144 16.35 13.49 -12.29
N VAL A 145 15.68 12.67 -13.10
CA VAL A 145 14.44 13.07 -13.80
C VAL A 145 13.36 13.34 -12.76
N LEU A 146 13.24 12.48 -11.75
CA LEU A 146 12.31 12.68 -10.66
C LEU A 146 12.66 13.92 -9.81
N VAL A 147 13.94 14.15 -9.54
CA VAL A 147 14.41 15.37 -8.84
C VAL A 147 13.97 16.63 -9.59
N ASN A 148 14.18 16.67 -10.90
CA ASN A 148 13.79 17.82 -11.72
C ASN A 148 12.25 18.01 -11.72
N SER A 149 11.48 16.93 -11.85
CA SER A 149 10.01 17.02 -11.77
C SER A 149 9.50 17.44 -10.40
N ALA A 150 10.15 17.04 -9.30
CA ALA A 150 9.74 17.41 -7.95
C ALA A 150 9.97 18.90 -7.65
N GLN A 151 11.00 19.51 -8.26
CA GLN A 151 11.26 20.94 -8.14
C GLN A 151 10.10 21.79 -8.65
N GLU A 152 9.38 21.35 -9.68
CA GLU A 152 8.17 22.02 -10.18
C GLU A 152 7.06 22.13 -9.12
N PHE A 153 7.10 21.27 -8.10
CA PHE A 153 6.17 21.26 -6.97
C PHE A 153 6.77 21.83 -5.68
N ASN A 154 7.92 22.53 -5.77
CA ASN A 154 8.69 23.02 -4.62
C ASN A 154 9.08 21.92 -3.62
N LEU A 155 9.29 20.69 -4.12
CA LEU A 155 9.75 19.56 -3.31
C LEU A 155 11.25 19.36 -3.52
N ARG A 156 12.01 19.34 -2.42
CA ARG A 156 13.44 19.04 -2.43
C ARG A 156 13.67 17.57 -2.09
N LEU A 157 13.75 16.73 -3.12
CA LEU A 157 14.19 15.35 -2.98
C LEU A 157 15.67 15.32 -2.56
N SER A 158 15.97 14.63 -1.47
CA SER A 158 17.32 14.46 -0.96
C SER A 158 17.45 13.15 -0.18
N GLY A 159 18.68 12.78 0.13
CA GLY A 159 19.00 11.58 0.88
C GLY A 159 19.18 10.34 -0.01
N ASN A 160 19.90 9.37 0.53
CA ASN A 160 20.31 8.20 -0.22
C ASN A 160 19.33 7.05 -0.01
N ALA A 161 19.21 6.21 -1.03
CA ALA A 161 18.40 5.00 -1.01
C ALA A 161 18.93 4.01 0.04
N LYS A 162 18.02 3.44 0.83
CA LYS A 162 18.34 2.44 1.86
C LYS A 162 17.41 1.22 1.71
N PRO A 163 17.94 -0.01 1.83
CA PRO A 163 17.07 -1.16 1.98
C PRO A 163 16.27 -1.05 3.28
N ILE A 164 15.06 -1.62 3.27
CA ILE A 164 14.32 -1.86 4.51
C ILE A 164 14.99 -2.98 5.29
N ASP A 165 14.98 -2.88 6.61
CA ASP A 165 15.63 -3.84 7.52
C ASP A 165 14.66 -4.20 8.66
N PRO A 166 14.93 -5.26 9.45
CA PRO A 166 14.06 -5.66 10.55
C PRO A 166 13.80 -4.53 11.55
N GLU A 167 14.82 -3.73 11.89
CA GLU A 167 14.69 -2.63 12.85
C GLU A 167 13.70 -1.57 12.36
N SER A 168 13.74 -1.25 11.07
CA SER A 168 12.82 -0.31 10.43
C SER A 168 11.38 -0.82 10.45
N ILE A 169 11.18 -2.14 10.32
CA ILE A 169 9.84 -2.75 10.43
C ILE A 169 9.33 -2.69 11.87
N LEU A 170 10.20 -2.92 12.85
CA LEU A 170 9.85 -2.80 14.27
C LEU A 170 9.54 -1.35 14.65
N ASP A 171 10.31 -0.39 14.14
CA ASP A 171 10.16 1.03 14.45
C ASP A 171 8.91 1.66 13.81
N ALA A 172 8.50 1.21 12.62
CA ALA A 172 7.33 1.76 11.94
C ALA A 172 6.00 1.27 12.56
N ASP A 173 5.01 2.16 12.62
CA ASP A 173 3.61 1.79 12.92
C ASP A 173 2.89 1.33 11.66
N HIS A 174 3.22 1.95 10.52
CA HIS A 174 2.62 1.67 9.22
C HIS A 174 3.68 1.63 8.14
N ILE A 175 3.63 0.59 7.32
CA ILE A 175 4.53 0.38 6.19
C ILE A 175 3.69 0.32 4.92
N LEU A 176 3.95 1.23 3.99
CA LEU A 176 3.14 1.44 2.79
C LEU A 176 3.95 1.10 1.55
N CYS A 177 3.64 -0.04 0.94
CA CYS A 177 4.34 -0.56 -0.24
C CYS A 177 3.75 0.00 -1.55
N TYR A 178 4.60 0.57 -2.38
CA TYR A 178 4.29 1.00 -3.74
C TYR A 178 4.42 -0.17 -4.72
N GLY A 179 3.28 -0.73 -5.11
CA GLY A 179 3.19 -1.82 -6.08
C GLY A 179 3.27 -3.20 -5.43
N LYS A 180 2.64 -4.17 -6.11
CA LYS A 180 2.52 -5.54 -5.61
C LYS A 180 3.87 -6.24 -5.47
N GLU A 181 4.80 -6.00 -6.39
CA GLU A 181 6.13 -6.61 -6.37
C GLU A 181 6.90 -6.22 -5.09
N ALA A 182 6.94 -4.93 -4.75
CA ALA A 182 7.59 -4.47 -3.52
C ALA A 182 6.91 -5.03 -2.25
N TYR A 183 5.58 -5.17 -2.29
CA TYR A 183 4.82 -5.76 -1.19
C TYR A 183 5.15 -7.25 -1.01
N ASP A 184 5.12 -8.04 -2.10
CA ASP A 184 5.40 -9.47 -2.07
C ASP A 184 6.84 -9.75 -1.60
N GLU A 185 7.83 -9.01 -2.13
CA GLU A 185 9.23 -9.15 -1.72
C GLU A 185 9.45 -8.77 -0.25
N LEU A 186 8.77 -7.73 0.23
CA LEU A 186 8.85 -7.36 1.64
C LEU A 186 8.25 -8.42 2.56
N LEU A 187 7.12 -9.03 2.16
CA LEU A 187 6.51 -10.11 2.94
C LEU A 187 7.40 -11.36 2.98
N GLU A 188 8.08 -11.68 1.88
CA GLU A 188 9.05 -12.78 1.82
C GLU A 188 10.22 -12.52 2.78
N ALA A 189 10.83 -11.33 2.70
CA ALA A 189 11.90 -10.92 3.61
C ALA A 189 11.45 -10.93 5.08
N ALA A 190 10.27 -10.37 5.37
CA ALA A 190 9.71 -10.32 6.72
C ALA A 190 9.45 -11.72 7.30
N SER A 191 8.95 -12.66 6.48
CA SER A 191 8.78 -14.06 6.91
C SER A 191 10.12 -14.74 7.21
N HIS A 192 11.15 -14.45 6.43
CA HIS A 192 12.50 -14.96 6.70
C HIS A 192 13.03 -14.44 8.05
N TRP A 193 12.89 -13.13 8.30
CA TRP A 193 13.33 -12.51 9.55
C TRP A 193 12.50 -12.95 10.77
N GLU A 194 11.19 -13.18 10.61
CA GLU A 194 10.33 -13.75 11.65
C GLU A 194 10.79 -15.17 12.04
N LYS A 195 11.08 -16.04 11.05
CA LYS A 195 11.65 -17.38 11.31
C LYS A 195 13.00 -17.31 12.02
N GLY A 196 13.78 -16.25 11.78
CA GLY A 196 15.02 -15.95 12.47
C GLY A 196 14.86 -15.31 13.85
N GLY A 197 13.63 -15.03 14.31
CA GLY A 197 13.35 -14.39 15.59
C GLY A 197 13.62 -12.89 15.64
N LEU A 198 13.80 -12.24 14.49
CA LEU A 198 14.09 -10.80 14.39
C LEU A 198 12.83 -9.93 14.31
N LEU A 199 11.68 -10.53 13.97
CA LEU A 199 10.41 -9.83 13.81
C LEU A 199 9.26 -10.56 14.50
N ASN A 200 8.24 -9.80 14.85
CA ASN A 200 6.91 -10.27 15.23
C ASN A 200 5.85 -9.30 14.69
N ASP A 201 4.62 -9.77 14.54
CA ASP A 201 3.43 -8.96 14.21
C ASP A 201 3.58 -8.03 12.98
N TYR A 202 4.43 -8.36 12.01
CA TYR A 202 4.70 -7.48 10.87
C TYR A 202 3.51 -7.35 9.91
N LEU A 203 2.65 -8.38 9.85
CA LEU A 203 1.50 -8.45 8.95
C LEU A 203 0.48 -7.33 9.20
N VAL A 204 0.34 -6.85 10.44
CA VAL A 204 -0.59 -5.76 10.75
C VAL A 204 -0.06 -4.38 10.32
N LYS A 205 1.26 -4.27 10.11
CA LYS A 205 1.96 -3.03 9.75
C LYS A 205 2.07 -2.84 8.24
N ILE A 206 2.32 -3.91 7.49
CA ILE A 206 2.61 -3.85 6.06
C ILE A 206 1.33 -3.83 5.24
N ARG A 207 1.18 -2.80 4.40
CA ARG A 207 0.01 -2.62 3.52
C ARG A 207 0.46 -2.26 2.11
N LEU A 208 -0.22 -2.86 1.13
CA LEU A 208 -0.12 -2.40 -0.25
C LEU A 208 -0.85 -1.05 -0.37
N MET A 209 -0.18 -0.06 -0.96
CA MET A 209 -0.80 1.23 -1.17
C MET A 209 -1.91 1.11 -2.24
N PRO A 210 -3.14 1.56 -1.97
CA PRO A 210 -4.23 1.48 -2.94
C PRO A 210 -3.88 2.23 -4.23
N GLY A 211 -4.35 1.76 -5.39
CA GLY A 211 -4.00 2.37 -6.69
C GLY A 211 -2.70 1.85 -7.32
N GLY A 212 -1.90 1.04 -6.60
CA GLY A 212 -0.78 0.29 -7.15
C GLY A 212 -1.19 -1.01 -7.87
N HIS A 213 -2.37 -1.06 -8.49
CA HIS A 213 -2.74 -2.22 -9.29
C HIS A 213 -1.78 -2.35 -10.48
N ALA A 214 -1.42 -3.60 -10.77
CA ALA A 214 -0.59 -4.04 -11.88
C ALA A 214 -0.90 -3.27 -13.17
N PRO A 215 0.06 -3.13 -14.10
CA PRO A 215 -0.21 -2.58 -15.43
C PRO A 215 -1.48 -3.23 -15.98
N CYS A 216 -2.37 -2.41 -16.52
CA CYS A 216 -3.66 -2.78 -17.07
C CYS A 216 -3.55 -3.93 -18.09
N ASN A 217 -3.45 -5.17 -17.61
CA ASN A 217 -3.58 -6.39 -18.39
C ASN A 217 -4.86 -7.15 -18.00
N ALA A 218 -5.69 -6.58 -17.13
CA ALA A 218 -7.00 -7.14 -16.77
C ALA A 218 -7.96 -7.20 -17.97
N GLU A 219 -7.73 -6.43 -19.04
CA GLU A 219 -8.49 -6.58 -20.29
C GLU A 219 -8.04 -7.78 -21.14
N THR A 220 -6.83 -8.31 -20.91
CA THR A 220 -6.31 -9.45 -21.69
C THR A 220 -6.78 -10.78 -21.10
N GLU A 221 -6.84 -10.93 -19.77
CA GLU A 221 -7.34 -12.18 -19.14
C GLU A 221 -8.86 -12.35 -19.29
N VAL A 222 -9.64 -11.27 -19.20
CA VAL A 222 -11.10 -11.33 -19.44
C VAL A 222 -11.41 -11.60 -20.92
N ASN A 223 -10.57 -11.12 -21.86
CA ASN A 223 -10.71 -11.44 -23.29
C ASN A 223 -10.19 -12.83 -23.67
N MET A 224 -9.20 -13.38 -22.96
CA MET A 224 -8.71 -14.73 -23.20
C MET A 224 -9.71 -15.80 -22.71
N GLN A 225 -10.37 -15.55 -21.58
CA GLN A 225 -11.47 -16.41 -21.12
C GLN A 225 -12.73 -16.29 -22.00
N ARG A 226 -13.08 -15.09 -22.49
CA ARG A 226 -14.21 -14.90 -23.43
C ARG A 226 -13.96 -15.48 -24.82
N SER A 227 -12.72 -15.49 -25.30
CA SER A 227 -12.37 -16.08 -26.61
C SER A 227 -12.28 -17.60 -26.57
N ASN A 228 -11.86 -18.20 -25.45
CA ASN A 228 -11.88 -19.65 -25.27
C ASN A 228 -13.32 -20.20 -25.10
N GLY A 229 -14.19 -19.52 -24.32
CA GLY A 229 -15.59 -19.92 -24.18
C GLY A 229 -16.42 -19.81 -25.48
N ARG A 230 -16.10 -18.84 -26.36
CA ARG A 230 -16.75 -18.73 -27.68
C ARG A 230 -16.30 -19.77 -28.69
N LYS A 231 -15.08 -20.31 -28.59
CA LYS A 231 -14.59 -21.38 -29.46
C LYS A 231 -15.21 -22.74 -29.11
N GLU A 232 -15.41 -23.03 -27.83
CA GLU A 232 -16.07 -24.29 -27.41
C GLU A 232 -17.56 -24.36 -27.78
N MET A 233 -18.30 -23.25 -27.67
CA MET A 233 -19.72 -23.23 -28.08
C MET A 233 -19.94 -23.35 -29.59
N LYS A 234 -18.97 -22.95 -30.43
CA LYS A 234 -19.08 -23.14 -31.90
C LYS A 234 -18.83 -24.59 -32.31
N ASN A 235 -17.97 -25.33 -31.60
CA ASN A 235 -17.70 -26.74 -31.89
C ASN A 235 -18.82 -27.69 -31.42
N GLN A 236 -19.62 -27.32 -30.41
CA GLN A 236 -20.77 -28.14 -30.00
C GLN A 236 -22.02 -27.98 -30.89
N ARG A 237 -22.11 -26.92 -31.70
CA ARG A 237 -23.25 -26.70 -32.61
C ARG A 237 -23.16 -27.45 -33.95
N GLN A 238 -22.03 -28.09 -34.28
CA GLN A 238 -21.85 -28.80 -35.56
C GLN A 238 -22.09 -30.32 -35.51
N LYS A 239 -22.53 -30.89 -34.39
CA LYS A 239 -22.84 -32.33 -34.30
C LYS A 239 -24.26 -32.60 -33.79
N LYS A 240 -25.26 -32.34 -34.63
CA LYS A 240 -26.54 -33.07 -34.56
C LYS A 240 -26.97 -33.46 -35.98
N PRO A 241 -26.98 -34.74 -36.34
CA PRO A 241 -27.51 -35.18 -37.63
C PRO A 241 -29.04 -34.97 -37.66
N PHE A 242 -29.49 -34.33 -38.74
CA PHE A 242 -30.90 -34.18 -39.11
C PHE A 242 -31.55 -35.56 -39.24
N LYS A 243 -32.56 -35.87 -38.42
CA LYS A 243 -33.44 -37.01 -38.65
C LYS A 243 -34.39 -36.66 -39.79
N HIS A 244 -34.29 -37.39 -40.90
CA HIS A 244 -35.24 -37.34 -42.00
C HIS A 244 -36.65 -37.71 -41.52
N PHE A 245 -37.58 -36.76 -41.61
CA PHE A 245 -39.01 -37.01 -41.59
C PHE A 245 -39.44 -37.38 -43.01
N SER A 246 -39.69 -38.67 -43.27
CA SER A 246 -40.40 -39.10 -44.47
C SER A 246 -41.90 -38.90 -44.25
N LYS A 247 -42.50 -38.06 -45.11
CA LYS A 247 -43.95 -37.93 -45.26
C LYS A 247 -44.42 -39.06 -46.19
N THR A 248 -45.28 -39.95 -45.70
CA THR A 248 -46.13 -40.78 -46.55
C THR A 248 -47.53 -40.17 -46.55
N ALA A 249 -47.91 -39.65 -47.72
CA ALA A 249 -49.24 -39.11 -47.98
C ALA A 249 -50.20 -40.22 -48.39
N LYS A 250 -51.44 -40.04 -47.94
CA LYS A 250 -52.67 -40.79 -48.19
C LYS A 250 -52.90 -41.16 -49.67
N SER A 251 -53.44 -42.35 -49.91
CA SER A 251 -54.47 -42.52 -50.94
C SER A 251 -55.71 -43.15 -50.30
N SER A 252 -56.85 -42.55 -50.61
CA SER A 252 -58.18 -43.02 -50.29
C SER A 252 -58.96 -42.90 -51.59
N LEU A 253 -59.56 -43.97 -52.08
CA LEU A 253 -60.85 -43.91 -52.79
C LEU A 253 -61.36 -45.32 -53.10
N ASN A 254 -62.59 -45.53 -52.64
CA ASN A 254 -63.49 -46.61 -53.01
C ASN A 254 -63.86 -46.51 -54.51
N HIS A 255 -63.72 -47.60 -55.26
CA HIS A 255 -64.80 -48.32 -55.96
C HIS A 255 -64.23 -49.48 -56.77
#